data_AF-A0A0E3NCG7-F1
#
_entry.id   AF-A0A0E3NCG7-F1
#
_cell.length_a   1.000
_cell.length_b   1.000
_cell.length_c   1.000
_cell.angle_alpha   90.00
_cell.angle_beta   90.00
_cell.angle_gamma   90.00
#
_symmetry.space_group_name_H-M   'P 1'
#
loop_
_entity.id
_entity.type
_entity.pdbx_description
1 polymer ?
#
loop_
_entity_poly.entity_id
_entity_poly.type
_entity_poly.pdbx_seq_one_letter_code
_entity_poly.pdbx_strand_id
1 'polypeptide(L)'
;MRFICPLIVVNNIEASRNFYEKILNQKVQCDFGENVSFESGFSIHLKSHFSDLIGINKDDIAQKSNNFELYFEEDDLDSFLQKLKGMDSIEYVHELKEQPWGQRVIRFYDPDMHIIEVGEPMESVVKRFLNKGMSIEETVKRTLMPEEFVRQFL
;
A
#
# COMPACT_ATOMS: atom_id res chain seq x y z
N MET A 1 20.06 15.21 -5.50
CA MET A 1 19.35 14.57 -4.37
C MET A 1 18.47 13.45 -4.93
N ARG A 2 18.37 12.29 -4.26
CA ARG A 2 17.57 11.15 -4.72
C ARG A 2 16.77 10.58 -3.55
N PHE A 3 15.45 10.44 -3.71
CA PHE A 3 14.61 9.72 -2.76
C PHE A 3 14.81 8.22 -2.93
N ILE A 4 14.89 7.48 -1.82
CA ILE A 4 15.12 6.02 -1.83
C ILE A 4 13.86 5.28 -1.44
N CYS A 5 13.31 5.55 -0.25
CA CYS A 5 12.11 4.88 0.25
C CYS A 5 11.50 5.67 1.42
N PRO A 6 10.18 5.51 1.70
CA PRO A 6 9.62 5.83 2.99
C PRO A 6 10.05 4.77 4.02
N LEU A 7 10.13 5.21 5.27
CA LEU A 7 10.43 4.36 6.43
C LEU A 7 9.28 4.51 7.42
N ILE A 8 8.72 3.39 7.84
CA ILE A 8 7.66 3.34 8.85
C ILE A 8 8.18 2.71 10.13
N VAL A 9 7.70 3.22 11.27
CA VAL A 9 8.18 2.81 12.59
C VAL A 9 7.28 1.74 13.16
N VAL A 10 7.86 0.61 13.57
CA VAL A 10 7.12 -0.56 14.04
C VAL A 10 7.55 -0.98 15.44
N ASN A 11 6.64 -1.54 16.24
CA ASN A 11 6.96 -1.98 17.59
C ASN A 11 7.68 -3.34 17.61
N ASN A 12 7.47 -4.18 16.60
CA ASN A 12 8.04 -5.53 16.53
C ASN A 12 8.39 -5.92 15.09
N ILE A 13 9.69 -6.02 14.80
CA ILE A 13 10.19 -6.36 13.46
C ILE A 13 9.63 -7.69 12.96
N GLU A 14 9.63 -8.74 13.77
CA GLU A 14 9.17 -10.06 13.34
C GLU A 14 7.66 -10.07 13.02
N ALA A 15 6.85 -9.39 13.84
CA ALA A 15 5.41 -9.26 13.60
C ALA A 15 5.13 -8.50 12.29
N SER A 16 5.78 -7.35 12.08
CA SER A 16 5.61 -6.54 10.87
C SER A 16 6.16 -7.27 9.64
N ARG A 17 7.31 -7.94 9.75
CA ARG A 17 7.83 -8.81 8.68
C ARG A 17 6.84 -9.90 8.30
N ASN A 18 6.29 -10.62 9.27
CA ASN A 18 5.27 -11.64 9.00
C ASN A 18 4.07 -11.05 8.25
N PHE A 19 3.61 -9.86 8.64
CA PHE A 19 2.53 -9.16 7.96
C PHE A 19 2.91 -8.83 6.50
N TYR A 20 4.00 -8.10 6.28
CA TYR A 20 4.38 -7.66 4.93
C TYR A 20 4.80 -8.82 4.02
N GLU A 21 5.58 -9.79 4.52
CA GLU A 21 6.06 -10.91 3.73
C GLU A 21 4.96 -11.93 3.42
N LYS A 22 4.06 -12.24 4.38
CA LYS A 22 3.07 -13.32 4.20
C LYS A 22 1.71 -12.82 3.75
N ILE A 23 1.30 -11.63 4.17
CA ILE A 23 -0.02 -11.09 3.81
C ILE A 23 0.09 -10.30 2.51
N LEU A 24 1.04 -9.37 2.43
CA LEU A 24 1.26 -8.54 1.25
C LEU A 24 2.27 -9.13 0.24
N ASN A 25 2.85 -10.30 0.50
CA ASN A 25 3.82 -10.95 -0.38
C ASN A 25 5.08 -10.11 -0.68
N GLN A 26 5.49 -9.24 0.25
CA GLN A 26 6.64 -8.37 0.08
C GLN A 26 7.95 -9.14 0.29
N LYS A 27 8.97 -8.84 -0.52
CA LYS A 27 10.28 -9.48 -0.42
C LYS A 27 11.27 -8.58 0.27
N VAL A 28 12.01 -9.12 1.24
CA VAL A 28 13.11 -8.41 1.90
C VAL A 28 14.23 -8.19 0.89
N GLN A 29 14.67 -6.94 0.78
CA GLN A 29 15.84 -6.53 0.00
C GLN A 29 17.10 -6.56 0.87
N CYS A 30 17.06 -5.93 2.04
CA CYS A 30 18.16 -5.90 3.00
C CYS A 30 17.61 -6.04 4.42
N ASP A 31 18.31 -6.81 5.26
CA ASP A 31 17.98 -7.02 6.67
C ASP A 31 19.16 -6.56 7.54
N PHE A 32 18.96 -5.46 8.28
CA PHE A 32 19.92 -4.91 9.23
C PHE A 32 19.50 -5.18 10.69
N GLY A 33 18.60 -6.14 10.91
CA GLY A 33 18.04 -6.46 12.23
C GLY A 33 16.94 -5.48 12.64
N GLU A 34 17.31 -4.31 13.14
CA GLU A 34 16.35 -3.29 13.62
C GLU A 34 15.77 -2.43 12.49
N ASN A 35 16.33 -2.53 11.28
CA ASN A 35 15.87 -1.89 10.06
C ASN A 35 15.83 -2.92 8.92
N VAL A 36 14.70 -3.07 8.26
CA VAL A 36 14.50 -4.01 7.16
C VAL A 36 13.89 -3.28 5.99
N SER A 37 14.51 -3.40 4.80
CA SER A 37 13.99 -2.81 3.56
C SER A 37 13.40 -3.87 2.64
N PHE A 38 12.40 -3.49 1.86
CA PHE A 38 11.71 -4.36 0.92
C PHE A 38 11.99 -3.95 -0.53
N GLU A 39 11.96 -4.92 -1.45
CA GLU A 39 12.20 -4.70 -2.89
C GLU A 39 11.21 -3.70 -3.51
N SER A 40 10.00 -3.61 -2.95
CA SER A 40 8.95 -2.66 -3.35
C SER A 40 9.22 -1.21 -2.91
N GLY A 41 10.36 -0.94 -2.26
CA GLY A 41 10.83 0.42 -2.04
C GLY A 41 10.28 1.08 -0.78
N PHE A 42 9.99 0.34 0.28
CA PHE A 42 9.73 0.85 1.63
C PHE A 42 10.58 0.11 2.67
N SER A 43 10.66 0.65 3.90
CA SER A 43 11.36 -0.01 5.02
C SER A 43 10.57 0.08 6.32
N ILE A 44 10.81 -0.89 7.20
CA ILE A 44 10.34 -0.89 8.59
C ILE A 44 11.52 -0.68 9.53
N HIS A 45 11.31 0.06 10.63
CA HIS A 45 12.33 0.31 11.64
C HIS A 45 11.76 0.12 13.05
N LEU A 46 12.46 -0.63 13.89
CA LEU A 46 12.12 -0.82 15.29
C LEU A 46 12.03 0.52 16.03
N LYS A 47 10.91 0.75 16.70
CA LYS A 47 10.56 2.00 17.39
C LYS A 47 11.61 2.49 18.37
N SER A 48 12.14 1.60 19.22
CA SER A 48 13.18 1.97 20.20
C SER A 48 14.46 2.45 19.54
N HIS A 49 14.94 1.71 18.53
CA HIS A 49 16.14 2.11 17.80
C HIS A 49 15.91 3.39 17.00
N PHE A 50 14.74 3.55 16.37
CA PHE A 50 14.44 4.75 15.60
C PHE A 50 14.34 6.00 16.50
N SER A 51 13.70 5.92 17.66
CA SER A 51 13.63 7.05 18.60
C SER A 51 15.01 7.46 19.10
N ASP A 52 15.88 6.50 19.39
CA ASP A 52 17.26 6.76 19.81
C ASP A 52 18.07 7.41 18.68
N LEU A 53 17.90 6.93 17.45
CA LEU A 53 18.59 7.44 16.26
C LEU A 53 18.26 8.91 15.98
N ILE A 54 17.01 9.34 16.19
CA ILE A 54 16.58 10.71 15.94
C ILE A 54 16.51 11.60 17.20
N GLY A 55 16.87 11.05 18.37
CA GLY A 55 16.99 11.80 19.62
C GLY A 55 15.67 12.30 20.22
N ILE A 56 14.59 11.51 20.12
CA ILE A 56 13.28 11.84 20.71
C ILE A 56 12.83 10.79 21.71
N ASN A 57 11.80 11.08 22.51
CA ASN A 57 11.18 10.04 23.31
C ASN A 57 10.38 9.10 22.39
N LYS A 58 10.51 7.78 22.58
CA LYS A 58 9.71 6.78 21.86
C LYS A 58 8.20 7.06 21.95
N ASP A 59 7.73 7.63 23.06
CA ASP A 59 6.31 7.91 23.28
C ASP A 59 5.82 9.10 22.42
N ASP A 60 6.73 9.89 21.85
CA ASP A 60 6.41 10.96 20.90
C ASP A 60 6.08 10.41 19.50
N ILE A 61 6.41 9.14 19.22
CA ILE A 61 6.09 8.48 17.95
C ILE A 61 4.65 7.96 18.02
N ALA A 62 3.73 8.74 17.47
CA ALA A 62 2.32 8.41 17.37
C ALA A 62 2.05 7.21 16.45
N GLN A 63 1.11 6.35 16.86
CA GLN A 63 0.51 5.33 16.02
C GLN A 63 -0.90 5.76 15.61
N LYS A 64 -1.43 5.19 14.53
CA LYS A 64 -2.77 5.53 14.01
C LYS A 64 -2.97 7.03 13.75
N SER A 65 -1.92 7.71 13.29
CA SER A 65 -1.95 9.14 12.96
C SER A 65 -2.86 9.45 11.78
N ASN A 66 -3.14 8.46 10.92
CA ASN A 66 -3.96 8.57 9.71
C ASN A 66 -3.51 9.71 8.77
N ASN A 67 -2.22 10.04 8.76
CA ASN A 67 -1.65 11.14 7.98
C ASN A 67 -0.84 10.69 6.75
N PHE A 68 -0.70 9.39 6.54
CA PHE A 68 -0.06 8.80 5.36
C PHE A 68 -0.58 7.38 5.14
N GLU A 69 -0.29 6.81 3.97
CA GLU A 69 -0.51 5.39 3.66
C GLU A 69 0.63 4.81 2.82
N LEU A 70 0.81 3.49 2.88
CA LEU A 70 1.57 2.74 1.88
C LEU A 70 0.59 2.19 0.84
N TYR A 71 0.80 2.56 -0.42
CA TYR A 71 -0.07 2.21 -1.54
C TYR A 71 0.55 1.09 -2.37
N PHE A 72 -0.23 0.03 -2.58
CA PHE A 72 0.12 -1.13 -3.40
C PHE A 72 -0.95 -1.37 -4.46
N GLU A 73 -0.54 -1.99 -5.56
CA GLU A 73 -1.45 -2.50 -6.59
C GLU A 73 -1.38 -4.03 -6.61
N GLU A 74 -2.53 -4.67 -6.81
CA GLU A 74 -2.67 -6.12 -6.88
C GLU A 74 -3.48 -6.50 -8.12
N ASP A 75 -2.88 -7.31 -8.99
CA ASP A 75 -3.49 -7.74 -10.26
C ASP A 75 -4.79 -8.51 -10.02
N ASP A 76 -4.81 -9.41 -9.02
CA ASP A 76 -6.01 -10.17 -8.62
C ASP A 76 -6.53 -9.69 -7.25
N LEU A 77 -7.07 -8.47 -7.25
CA LEU A 77 -7.64 -7.86 -6.05
C LEU A 77 -8.74 -8.73 -5.43
N ASP A 78 -9.56 -9.40 -6.25
CA ASP A 78 -10.68 -10.20 -5.75
C ASP A 78 -10.18 -11.43 -4.96
N SER A 79 -9.13 -12.12 -5.44
CA SER A 79 -8.47 -13.20 -4.68
C SER A 79 -7.80 -12.67 -3.41
N PHE A 80 -7.16 -11.50 -3.47
CA PHE A 80 -6.54 -10.88 -2.28
C PHE A 80 -7.59 -10.51 -1.21
N LEU A 81 -8.75 -10.00 -1.61
CA LEU A 81 -9.86 -9.72 -0.69
C LEU A 81 -10.37 -10.99 0.00
N GLN A 82 -10.45 -12.12 -0.71
CA GLN A 82 -10.83 -13.40 -0.11
C GLN A 82 -9.79 -13.89 0.90
N LYS A 83 -8.49 -13.72 0.58
CA LYS A 83 -7.38 -14.02 1.51
C LYS A 83 -7.53 -13.21 2.81
N LEU A 84 -7.82 -11.91 2.71
CA LEU A 84 -7.99 -11.04 3.89
C LEU A 84 -9.22 -11.39 4.73
N LYS A 85 -10.34 -11.77 4.12
CA LYS A 85 -11.57 -12.14 4.85
C LYS A 85 -11.39 -13.34 5.80
N GLY A 86 -10.39 -14.19 5.56
CA GLY A 86 -10.06 -15.30 6.44
C GLY A 86 -9.21 -14.93 7.66
N MET A 87 -8.91 -13.65 7.88
CA MET A 87 -7.98 -13.17 8.91
C MET A 87 -8.67 -12.25 9.91
N ASP A 88 -8.94 -12.74 11.12
CA ASP A 88 -9.56 -11.96 12.20
C ASP A 88 -8.66 -10.82 12.74
N SER A 89 -7.36 -10.83 12.40
CA SER A 89 -6.37 -9.86 12.89
C SER A 89 -6.31 -8.56 12.07
N ILE A 90 -7.08 -8.44 10.98
CA ILE A 90 -7.02 -7.27 10.10
C ILE A 90 -8.03 -6.23 10.57
N GLU A 91 -7.53 -5.05 10.96
CA GLU A 91 -8.38 -3.89 11.25
C GLU A 91 -8.55 -3.04 9.98
N TYR A 92 -9.78 -2.89 9.51
CA TYR A 92 -10.08 -2.10 8.32
C TYR A 92 -10.26 -0.62 8.64
N VAL A 93 -9.72 0.25 7.79
CA VAL A 93 -10.12 1.68 7.75
C VAL A 93 -11.51 1.78 7.14
N HIS A 94 -11.70 1.07 6.03
CA HIS A 94 -12.99 0.83 5.40
C HIS A 94 -12.91 -0.42 4.53
N GLU A 95 -14.05 -1.05 4.25
CA GLU A 95 -14.15 -2.17 3.31
C GLU A 95 -13.83 -1.76 1.86
N LEU A 96 -13.95 -2.70 0.92
CA LEU A 96 -13.78 -2.44 -0.52
C LEU A 96 -14.61 -1.23 -0.97
N LYS A 97 -13.96 -0.29 -1.65
CA LYS A 97 -14.57 0.94 -2.15
C LYS A 97 -14.07 1.24 -3.56
N GLU A 98 -14.95 1.79 -4.40
CA GLU A 98 -14.55 2.38 -5.68
C GLU A 98 -14.19 3.85 -5.49
N GLN A 99 -13.02 4.25 -5.97
CA GLN A 99 -12.54 5.61 -5.95
C GLN A 99 -13.26 6.49 -6.99
N PRO A 100 -13.25 7.83 -6.85
CA PRO A 100 -13.84 8.73 -7.82
C PRO A 100 -13.31 8.54 -9.25
N TRP A 101 -12.09 8.01 -9.43
CA TRP A 101 -11.49 7.68 -10.73
C TRP A 101 -11.72 6.23 -11.20
N GLY A 102 -12.51 5.44 -10.46
CA GLY A 102 -13.02 4.14 -10.90
C GLY A 102 -12.18 2.93 -10.51
N GLN A 103 -11.11 3.14 -9.76
CA GLN A 103 -10.28 2.10 -9.17
C GLN A 103 -10.97 1.50 -7.94
N ARG A 104 -11.05 0.17 -7.86
CA ARG A 104 -11.46 -0.51 -6.62
C ARG A 104 -10.26 -0.63 -5.69
N VAL A 105 -10.46 -0.32 -4.41
CA VAL A 105 -9.40 -0.36 -3.39
C VAL A 105 -9.94 -0.84 -2.05
N ILE A 106 -9.07 -1.40 -1.22
CA ILE A 106 -9.32 -1.64 0.19
C ILE A 106 -8.27 -0.93 1.05
N ARG A 107 -8.67 -0.47 2.23
CA ARG A 107 -7.75 0.11 3.22
C ARG A 107 -7.86 -0.57 4.58
N PHE A 108 -6.72 -0.94 5.11
CA PHE A 108 -6.59 -1.60 6.41
C PHE A 108 -5.30 -1.19 7.09
N TYR A 109 -5.16 -1.55 8.34
CA TYR A 109 -3.98 -1.26 9.13
C TYR A 109 -2.99 -2.42 9.12
N ASP A 110 -1.71 -2.07 9.17
CA ASP A 110 -0.66 -3.00 9.59
C ASP A 110 -0.69 -3.20 11.13
N PRO A 111 0.18 -4.06 11.70
CA PRO A 111 0.21 -4.31 13.15
C PRO A 111 0.44 -3.05 14.01
N ASP A 112 0.98 -1.99 13.42
CA ASP A 112 1.35 -0.75 14.10
C ASP A 112 0.45 0.45 13.71
N MET A 113 -0.69 0.17 13.07
CA MET A 113 -1.72 1.14 12.68
C MET A 113 -1.28 2.13 11.60
N HIS A 114 -0.36 1.72 10.72
CA HIS A 114 -0.08 2.40 9.46
C HIS A 114 -1.11 2.00 8.42
N ILE A 115 -1.64 2.97 7.67
CA ILE A 115 -2.63 2.70 6.63
C ILE A 115 -1.94 2.00 5.45
N ILE A 116 -2.53 0.89 5.03
CA ILE A 116 -2.17 0.16 3.82
C ILE A 116 -3.36 0.28 2.86
N GLU A 117 -3.11 0.78 1.65
CA GLU A 117 -4.04 0.71 0.54
C GLU A 117 -3.59 -0.36 -0.45
N VAL A 118 -4.52 -1.23 -0.84
CA VAL A 118 -4.32 -2.16 -1.96
C VAL A 118 -5.41 -1.91 -2.99
N GLY A 119 -5.01 -1.48 -4.18
CA GLY A 119 -5.88 -1.15 -5.29
C GLY A 119 -5.67 -2.03 -6.52
N GLU A 120 -6.60 -1.94 -7.47
CA GLU A 120 -6.37 -2.49 -8.81
C GLU A 120 -5.29 -1.68 -9.56
N PRO A 121 -4.48 -2.30 -10.41
CA PRO A 121 -3.61 -1.57 -11.31
C PRO A 121 -4.41 -0.60 -12.17
N MET A 122 -3.93 0.65 -12.31
CA MET A 122 -4.63 1.64 -13.14
C MET A 122 -4.75 1.22 -14.61
N GLU A 123 -3.82 0.40 -15.11
CA GLU A 123 -3.93 -0.29 -16.39
C GLU A 123 -5.21 -1.14 -16.49
N SER A 124 -5.50 -1.97 -15.48
CA SER A 124 -6.70 -2.81 -15.43
C SER A 124 -7.98 -1.97 -15.39
N VAL A 125 -7.95 -0.85 -14.67
CA VAL A 125 -9.07 0.11 -14.61
C VAL A 125 -9.34 0.72 -15.99
N VAL A 126 -8.29 1.19 -16.67
CA VAL A 126 -8.39 1.77 -18.01
C VAL A 126 -8.90 0.73 -19.02
N LYS A 127 -8.31 -0.46 -19.07
CA LYS A 127 -8.75 -1.55 -19.95
C LYS A 127 -10.21 -1.91 -19.73
N ARG A 128 -10.65 -2.00 -18.46
CA ARG A 128 -12.05 -2.28 -18.11
C ARG A 128 -13.00 -1.24 -18.71
N PHE A 129 -12.61 0.03 -18.73
CA PHE A 129 -13.42 1.11 -19.25
C PHE A 129 -13.46 1.15 -20.78
N LEU A 130 -12.33 0.95 -21.45
CA LEU A 130 -12.28 0.82 -22.91
C LEU A 130 -13.08 -0.40 -23.39
N ASN A 131 -12.96 -1.55 -22.72
CA ASN A 131 -13.71 -2.77 -23.03
C ASN A 131 -15.23 -2.62 -22.83
N LYS A 132 -15.67 -1.64 -22.03
CA LYS A 132 -17.09 -1.26 -21.88
C LYS A 132 -17.57 -0.30 -22.98
N GLY A 133 -16.71 0.04 -23.94
CA GLY A 133 -17.05 0.87 -25.09
C GLY A 133 -16.87 2.37 -24.88
N MET A 134 -16.24 2.81 -23.78
CA MET A 134 -15.91 4.23 -23.62
C MET A 134 -14.82 4.66 -24.60
N SER A 135 -14.93 5.90 -25.08
CA SER A 135 -13.89 6.50 -25.91
C SER A 135 -12.61 6.77 -25.09
N ILE A 136 -11.51 7.10 -25.78
CA ILE A 136 -10.27 7.55 -25.13
C ILE A 136 -10.53 8.80 -24.30
N GLU A 137 -11.24 9.79 -24.85
CA GLU A 137 -11.54 11.05 -24.18
C GLU A 137 -12.42 10.84 -22.94
N GLU A 138 -13.41 9.93 -23.01
CA GLU A 138 -14.25 9.55 -21.88
C GLU A 138 -13.44 8.84 -20.80
N THR A 139 -12.56 7.92 -21.19
CA THR A 139 -11.72 7.16 -20.26
C THR A 139 -10.71 8.05 -19.55
N VAL A 140 -10.08 9.00 -20.26
CA VAL A 140 -9.20 10.03 -19.67
C VAL A 140 -9.97 10.85 -18.63
N LYS A 141 -11.17 11.33 -18.96
CA LYS A 141 -12.00 12.10 -18.02
C LYS A 141 -12.43 11.27 -16.82
N ARG A 142 -12.76 9.99 -17.03
CA ARG A 142 -13.25 9.07 -15.99
C ARG A 142 -12.15 8.67 -15.01
N THR A 143 -10.95 8.41 -15.51
CA THR A 143 -9.81 7.87 -14.73
C THR A 143 -8.83 8.94 -14.27
N LEU A 144 -8.89 10.13 -14.87
CA LEU A 144 -7.92 11.22 -14.69
C LEU A 144 -6.48 10.83 -15.12
N MET A 145 -6.31 9.69 -15.81
CA MET A 145 -5.03 9.27 -16.34
C MET A 145 -4.67 10.07 -17.59
N PRO A 146 -3.37 10.31 -17.85
CA PRO A 146 -2.92 10.98 -19.07
C PRO A 146 -3.41 10.25 -20.32
N GLU A 147 -3.78 11.01 -21.35
CA GLU A 147 -4.23 10.43 -22.63
C GLU A 147 -3.20 9.49 -23.25
N GLU A 148 -1.91 9.83 -23.17
CA GLU A 148 -0.82 8.98 -23.63
C GLU A 148 -0.83 7.60 -22.96
N PHE A 149 -1.09 7.55 -21.65
CA PHE A 149 -1.22 6.28 -20.92
C PHE A 149 -2.44 5.50 -21.39
N VAL A 150 -3.59 6.15 -21.54
CA VAL A 150 -4.84 5.48 -21.96
C VAL A 150 -4.70 4.88 -23.37
N ARG A 151 -4.02 5.59 -24.29
CA ARG A 151 -3.81 5.14 -25.67
C ARG A 151 -2.94 3.88 -25.79
N GLN A 152 -2.19 3.50 -24.76
CA GLN A 152 -1.38 2.28 -24.76
C GLN A 152 -2.22 1.00 -24.73
N PHE A 153 -3.53 1.09 -24.46
CA PHE A 153 -4.42 -0.05 -24.22
C PHE A 153 -5.53 -0.24 -25.27
N LEU A 154 -5.33 0.30 -26.48
CA LEU A 154 -6.17 0.04 -27.65
C LEU A 154 -5.74 -1.22 -28.41
#